data_AF-A0A0B4XS76-F1
#
_entry.id   AF-A0A0B4XS76-F1
#
_cell.length_a   1.000
_cell.length_b   1.000
_cell.length_c   1.000
_cell.angle_alpha   90.00
_cell.angle_beta   90.00
_cell.angle_gamma   90.00
#
_symmetry.space_group_name_H-M   'P 1'
#
loop_
_entity.id
_entity.type
_entity.pdbx_description
1 polymer ?
#
loop_
_entity_poly.entity_id
_entity_poly.type
_entity_poly.pdbx_seq_one_letter_code
_entity_poly.pdbx_strand_id
1 'polypeptide(L)'
;MMRPILLASLVALTSGCSHYHGPEGSDTATVVFTSNNVAAQPMVCVPGKGFQSTRYALSRNPFDSEAISQLNETLRKSAEVPASLPAGEPVRVGVQFRETREMGNPAPFRCNAAVRFTPQAGATYSVHFVRDGSQCGLGVSLADGTPAPDAVRAPWECR
;
A
#
# COMPACT_ATOMS: atom_id res chain seq x y z
N MET A 1 -4.24 -53.26 26.41
CA MET A 1 -5.01 -52.87 25.21
C MET A 1 -5.12 -51.35 25.17
N MET A 2 -4.68 -50.74 24.06
CA MET A 2 -4.58 -49.30 23.80
C MET A 2 -5.95 -48.62 23.65
N ARG A 3 -6.03 -47.34 24.05
CA ARG A 3 -6.85 -46.32 23.38
C ARG A 3 -6.41 -44.90 23.80
N PRO A 4 -5.58 -44.20 23.03
CA PRO A 4 -5.33 -42.78 23.22
C PRO A 4 -6.42 -41.96 22.50
N ILE A 5 -7.12 -41.10 23.24
CA ILE A 5 -8.06 -40.12 22.68
C ILE A 5 -7.23 -38.92 22.20
N LEU A 6 -7.05 -38.83 20.88
CA LEU A 6 -6.51 -37.66 20.19
C LEU A 6 -7.55 -36.53 20.25
N LEU A 7 -7.32 -35.54 21.12
CA LEU A 7 -8.00 -34.24 21.02
C LEU A 7 -7.34 -33.46 19.89
N ALA A 8 -7.97 -33.51 18.72
CA ALA A 8 -7.62 -32.67 17.58
C ALA A 8 -7.87 -31.20 17.92
N SER A 9 -6.79 -30.44 18.11
CA SER A 9 -6.84 -28.98 18.19
C SER A 9 -7.22 -28.44 16.79
N LEU A 10 -8.48 -28.02 16.62
CA LEU A 10 -8.91 -27.22 15.48
C LEU A 10 -8.25 -25.83 15.58
N VAL A 11 -7.16 -25.64 14.85
CA VAL A 11 -6.61 -24.31 14.58
C VAL A 11 -7.53 -23.65 13.55
N ALA A 12 -8.43 -22.78 14.01
CA ALA A 12 -9.19 -21.91 13.13
C ALA A 12 -8.22 -20.90 12.47
N LEU A 13 -7.80 -21.19 11.24
CA LEU A 13 -7.09 -20.27 10.38
C LEU A 13 -8.03 -19.12 10.02
N THR A 14 -8.11 -18.09 10.86
CA THR A 14 -8.66 -16.80 10.46
C THR A 14 -7.61 -16.07 9.62
N SER A 15 -7.34 -16.55 8.40
CA SER A 15 -6.69 -15.75 7.37
C SER A 15 -7.69 -14.74 6.82
N GLY A 16 -8.19 -13.86 7.69
CA GLY A 16 -8.85 -12.64 7.23
C GLY A 16 -7.79 -11.80 6.55
N CYS A 17 -8.04 -11.35 5.32
CA CYS A 17 -7.21 -10.33 4.68
C CYS A 17 -7.23 -9.08 5.56
N SER A 18 -6.26 -8.95 6.47
CA SER A 18 -6.12 -7.77 7.31
C SER A 18 -5.56 -6.65 6.46
N HIS A 19 -6.43 -5.76 6.02
CA HIS A 19 -5.98 -4.49 5.45
C HIS A 19 -5.51 -3.58 6.56
N TYR A 20 -4.59 -2.68 6.22
CA TYR A 20 -4.18 -1.60 7.10
C TYR A 20 -5.40 -0.73 7.47
N HIS A 21 -5.66 -0.64 8.76
CA HIS A 21 -6.55 0.33 9.36
C HIS A 21 -5.65 1.27 10.15
N GLY A 22 -5.55 2.52 9.68
CA GLY A 22 -4.71 3.51 10.32
C GLY A 22 -5.24 3.94 11.69
N PRO A 23 -4.41 4.60 12.51
CA PRO A 23 -4.88 5.21 13.74
C PRO A 23 -5.91 6.31 13.44
N GLU A 24 -6.76 6.60 14.41
CA GLU A 24 -7.71 7.73 14.39
C GLU A 24 -7.27 8.79 15.40
N GLY A 25 -7.68 10.04 15.19
CA GLY A 25 -7.46 11.15 16.12
C GLY A 25 -6.46 12.20 15.64
N SER A 26 -6.19 13.18 16.51
CA SER A 26 -5.37 14.38 16.19
C SER A 26 -3.89 14.07 15.98
N ASP A 27 -3.38 12.98 16.54
CA ASP A 27 -1.96 12.61 16.50
C ASP A 27 -1.62 11.78 15.26
N THR A 28 -2.33 12.06 14.17
CA THR A 28 -2.21 11.35 12.90
C THR A 28 -1.88 12.28 11.77
N ALA A 29 -1.19 11.75 10.77
CA ALA A 29 -0.97 12.41 9.50
C ALA A 29 -1.77 11.69 8.40
N THR A 30 -2.16 12.42 7.37
CA THR A 30 -2.77 11.83 6.17
C THR A 30 -1.71 11.64 5.11
N VAL A 31 -1.65 10.45 4.51
CA VAL A 31 -0.97 10.24 3.23
C VAL A 31 -1.99 9.96 2.15
N VAL A 32 -1.77 10.52 0.97
CA VAL A 32 -2.55 10.21 -0.23
C VAL A 32 -1.62 9.53 -1.22
N PHE A 33 -1.83 8.24 -1.44
CA PHE A 33 -1.10 7.50 -2.45
C PHE A 33 -1.66 7.84 -3.83
N THR A 34 -0.75 8.06 -4.79
CA THR A 34 -1.07 8.34 -6.19
C THR A 34 -0.08 7.63 -7.11
N SER A 35 -0.33 7.61 -8.42
CA SER A 35 0.64 7.09 -9.40
C SER A 35 0.61 7.84 -10.73
N ASN A 36 1.64 7.63 -11.55
CA ASN A 36 1.67 8.04 -12.95
C ASN A 36 0.79 7.15 -13.84
N ASN A 37 -0.49 6.98 -13.48
CA ASN A 37 -1.46 6.12 -14.19
C ASN A 37 -1.10 4.63 -14.17
N VAL A 38 -0.60 4.13 -13.04
CA VAL A 38 -0.17 2.75 -12.86
C VAL A 38 -0.96 2.10 -11.74
N ALA A 39 -1.73 1.05 -12.09
CA ALA A 39 -2.41 0.25 -11.08
C ALA A 39 -1.39 -0.49 -10.21
N ALA A 40 -1.36 -0.16 -8.92
CA ALA A 40 -0.43 -0.71 -7.94
C ALA A 40 -1.09 -0.75 -6.56
N GLN A 41 -0.57 -1.56 -5.64
CA GLN A 41 -1.13 -1.72 -4.30
C GLN A 41 -0.35 -0.86 -3.29
N PRO A 42 -0.96 0.18 -2.70
CA PRO A 42 -0.36 0.88 -1.56
C PRO A 42 -0.27 -0.01 -0.33
N MET A 43 0.79 0.19 0.44
CA MET A 43 1.15 -0.58 1.61
C MET A 43 1.66 0.34 2.73
N VAL A 44 1.34 0.00 3.97
CA VAL A 44 1.88 0.64 5.17
C VAL A 44 2.62 -0.39 5.99
N CYS A 45 3.84 -0.08 6.41
CA CYS A 45 4.61 -0.94 7.30
C CYS A 45 4.03 -0.85 8.72
N VAL A 46 3.59 -1.98 9.26
CA VAL A 46 3.10 -2.08 10.64
C VAL A 46 4.08 -2.93 11.44
N PRO A 47 4.68 -2.40 12.52
CA PRO A 47 5.61 -3.15 13.36
C PRO A 47 5.05 -4.51 13.79
N GLY A 48 5.85 -5.57 13.63
CA GLY A 48 5.44 -6.95 13.94
C GLY A 48 4.42 -7.58 12.99
N LYS A 49 3.84 -6.83 12.04
CA LYS A 49 2.90 -7.36 11.02
C LYS A 49 3.43 -7.25 9.59
N GLY A 50 4.56 -6.59 9.38
CA GLY A 50 5.10 -6.35 8.04
C GLY A 50 4.28 -5.33 7.26
N PHE A 51 4.47 -5.29 5.94
CA PHE A 51 3.67 -4.43 5.06
C PHE A 51 2.23 -4.93 4.97
N GLN A 52 1.29 -4.09 5.38
CA GLN A 52 -0.13 -4.33 5.29
C GLN A 52 -0.71 -3.52 4.12
N SER A 53 -1.55 -4.15 3.30
CA SER A 53 -2.16 -3.46 2.15
C SER A 53 -3.23 -2.50 2.61
N THR A 54 -3.31 -1.33 1.97
CA THR A 54 -4.49 -0.48 2.10
C THR A 54 -5.71 -1.20 1.54
N ARG A 55 -6.90 -0.72 1.92
CA ARG A 55 -8.18 -1.29 1.45
C ARG A 55 -8.38 -1.16 -0.06
N TYR A 56 -7.85 -0.10 -0.66
CA TYR A 56 -7.99 0.22 -2.08
C TYR A 56 -6.63 0.16 -2.77
N ALA A 57 -6.60 -0.34 -3.99
CA ALA A 57 -5.45 -0.25 -4.87
C ALA A 57 -5.53 1.01 -5.74
N LEU A 58 -4.40 1.47 -6.25
CA LEU A 58 -4.35 2.51 -7.28
C LEU A 58 -4.96 1.98 -8.58
N SER A 59 -5.77 2.79 -9.24
CA SER A 59 -6.35 2.49 -10.54
C SER A 59 -5.50 3.07 -11.68
N ARG A 60 -5.70 2.55 -12.89
CA ARG A 60 -5.42 3.33 -14.10
C ARG A 60 -6.54 4.37 -14.27
N ASN A 61 -6.24 5.48 -14.94
CA ASN A 61 -7.01 6.71 -15.08
C ASN A 61 -8.52 6.46 -15.27
N PRO A 62 -9.41 7.15 -14.52
CA PRO A 62 -10.86 6.94 -14.54
C PRO A 62 -11.62 7.52 -15.75
N PHE A 63 -10.96 8.07 -16.76
CA PHE A 63 -11.63 8.76 -17.88
C PHE A 63 -12.09 7.86 -19.05
N ASP A 64 -11.81 6.56 -19.01
CA ASP A 64 -12.36 5.63 -20.01
C ASP A 64 -13.71 5.05 -19.54
N SER A 65 -14.78 5.75 -19.93
CA SER A 65 -16.18 5.33 -19.92
C SER A 65 -16.92 5.22 -18.57
N GLU A 66 -18.12 5.78 -18.57
CA GLU A 66 -19.12 5.76 -17.49
C GLU A 66 -19.54 4.33 -17.05
N ALA A 67 -19.21 3.31 -17.86
CA ALA A 67 -19.41 1.90 -17.54
C ALA A 67 -18.30 1.30 -16.64
N ILE A 68 -17.10 1.90 -16.60
CA ILE A 68 -15.96 1.39 -15.82
C ILE A 68 -15.94 1.94 -14.38
N SER A 69 -16.61 3.07 -14.11
CA SER A 69 -16.75 3.60 -12.74
C SER A 69 -17.43 2.59 -11.80
N GLN A 70 -18.54 1.97 -12.25
CA GLN A 70 -19.25 0.92 -11.50
C GLN A 70 -18.43 -0.38 -11.35
N LEU A 71 -17.60 -0.72 -12.34
CA LEU A 71 -16.65 -1.83 -12.27
C LEU A 71 -15.50 -1.55 -11.27
N ASN A 72 -15.04 -0.31 -11.15
CA ASN A 72 -14.03 0.11 -10.16
C ASN A 72 -14.59 0.15 -8.74
N GLU A 73 -15.87 0.47 -8.55
CA GLU A 73 -16.51 0.34 -7.23
C GLU A 73 -16.61 -1.13 -6.79
N THR A 74 -16.91 -2.03 -7.74
CA THR A 74 -16.93 -3.48 -7.51
C THR A 74 -15.50 -4.02 -7.26
N LEU A 75 -14.51 -3.49 -7.99
CA LEU A 75 -13.08 -3.79 -7.84
C LEU A 75 -12.38 -2.68 -7.06
N ARG A 76 -12.56 -2.57 -5.73
CA ARG A 76 -11.97 -1.55 -4.81
C ARG A 76 -10.65 -0.90 -5.28
N LYS A 77 -10.74 0.04 -6.22
CA LYS A 77 -9.63 0.72 -6.90
C LYS A 77 -9.97 2.20 -7.01
N SER A 78 -8.97 3.05 -6.80
CA SER A 78 -9.12 4.50 -6.84
C SER A 78 -7.89 5.15 -7.46
N ALA A 79 -8.04 6.30 -8.12
CA ALA A 79 -6.90 7.07 -8.61
C ALA A 79 -6.04 7.62 -7.46
N GLU A 80 -6.68 7.91 -6.33
CA GLU A 80 -6.05 8.37 -5.09
C GLU A 80 -6.49 7.50 -3.92
N VAL A 81 -5.55 7.07 -3.09
CA VAL A 81 -5.85 6.21 -1.94
C VAL A 81 -5.37 6.89 -0.65
N PRO A 82 -6.27 7.45 0.17
CA PRO A 82 -5.88 8.04 1.45
C PRO A 82 -5.62 6.95 2.49
N ALA A 83 -4.67 7.20 3.39
CA ALA A 83 -4.45 6.43 4.60
C ALA A 83 -3.97 7.33 5.75
N SER A 84 -4.38 7.00 6.97
CA SER A 84 -3.91 7.66 8.19
C SER A 84 -2.64 6.98 8.71
N LEU A 85 -1.65 7.74 9.12
CA LEU A 85 -0.39 7.26 9.72
C LEU A 85 -0.20 7.85 11.13
N PRO A 86 0.46 7.14 12.05
CA PRO A 86 0.89 7.74 13.30
C PRO A 86 1.89 8.86 13.01
N ALA A 87 1.76 9.97 13.74
CA ALA A 87 2.72 11.07 13.68
C ALA A 87 3.85 10.90 14.72
N GLY A 88 4.94 11.64 14.53
CA GLY A 88 6.03 11.81 15.51
C GLY A 88 7.18 10.82 15.38
N GLU A 89 6.93 9.58 14.95
CA GLU A 89 7.97 8.58 14.74
C GLU A 89 8.15 8.25 13.24
N PRO A 90 9.37 7.89 12.79
CA PRO A 90 9.60 7.51 11.40
C PRO A 90 8.78 6.29 10.99
N VAL A 91 7.95 6.46 9.97
CA VAL A 91 7.14 5.39 9.38
C VAL A 91 7.72 4.95 8.05
N ARG A 92 7.35 3.74 7.63
CA ARG A 92 7.65 3.24 6.28
C ARG A 92 6.36 2.98 5.51
N VAL A 93 6.27 3.57 4.33
CA VAL A 93 5.19 3.33 3.38
C VAL A 93 5.75 2.75 2.10
N GLY A 94 4.92 2.08 1.33
CA GLY A 94 5.35 1.46 0.09
C GLY A 94 4.25 1.27 -0.92
N VAL A 95 4.65 0.94 -2.14
CA VAL A 95 3.76 0.54 -3.22
C VAL A 95 4.31 -0.74 -3.84
N GLN A 96 3.44 -1.74 -3.94
CA GLN A 96 3.71 -3.00 -4.61
C GLN A 96 3.04 -3.00 -5.99
N PHE A 97 3.84 -3.16 -7.02
CA PHE A 97 3.41 -3.33 -8.40
C PHE A 97 3.77 -4.73 -8.90
N ARG A 98 2.83 -5.34 -9.60
CA ARG A 98 3.02 -6.62 -10.28
C ARG A 98 2.34 -6.53 -11.64
N GLU A 99 3.06 -6.82 -12.71
CA GLU A 99 2.44 -6.98 -14.02
C GLU A 99 1.49 -8.18 -14.03
N THR A 100 0.38 -8.01 -14.74
CA THR A 100 -0.49 -9.13 -15.08
C THR A 100 0.31 -10.11 -15.92
N ARG A 101 0.14 -11.41 -15.66
CA ARG A 101 0.72 -12.43 -16.54
C ARG A 101 -0.02 -12.40 -17.87
N GLU A 102 0.73 -12.23 -18.94
CA GLU A 102 0.25 -12.35 -20.32
C GLU A 102 0.91 -13.57 -20.98
N MET A 103 0.21 -14.18 -21.93
CA MET A 103 0.71 -15.33 -22.67
C MET A 103 1.92 -14.91 -23.52
N GLY A 104 3.10 -15.42 -23.18
CA GLY A 104 4.37 -15.04 -23.82
C GLY A 104 5.34 -14.26 -22.94
N ASN A 105 4.92 -13.82 -21.74
CA ASN A 105 5.82 -13.22 -20.75
C ASN A 105 6.07 -14.19 -19.57
N PRO A 106 7.17 -14.97 -19.59
CA PRO A 106 7.44 -15.97 -18.55
C PRO A 106 7.82 -15.34 -17.20
N ALA A 107 8.22 -14.06 -17.17
CA ALA A 107 8.68 -13.37 -15.97
C ALA A 107 8.05 -11.96 -15.86
N PRO A 108 6.80 -11.83 -15.38
CA PRO A 108 6.15 -10.53 -15.24
C PRO A 108 6.96 -9.61 -14.34
N PHE A 109 7.14 -8.35 -14.76
CA PHE A 109 7.89 -7.37 -13.98
C PHE A 109 7.22 -7.12 -12.63
N ARG A 110 8.06 -6.97 -11.60
CA ARG A 110 7.65 -6.73 -10.22
C ARG A 110 8.45 -5.58 -9.69
N CYS A 111 7.75 -4.68 -9.02
CA CYS A 111 8.36 -3.55 -8.37
C CYS A 111 7.79 -3.41 -6.97
N ASN A 112 8.69 -3.29 -5.99
CA ASN A 112 8.36 -2.90 -4.63
C ASN A 112 9.17 -1.66 -4.31
N ALA A 113 8.51 -0.53 -4.09
CA ALA A 113 9.16 0.73 -3.75
C ALA A 113 8.71 1.15 -2.35
N ALA A 114 9.66 1.53 -1.49
CA ALA A 114 9.38 1.98 -0.14
C ALA A 114 10.15 3.26 0.18
N VAL A 115 9.54 4.09 1.04
CA VAL A 115 10.13 5.32 1.58
C VAL A 115 9.92 5.33 3.09
N ARG A 116 10.92 5.84 3.81
CA ARG A 116 10.82 6.15 5.24
C ARG A 116 10.83 7.67 5.41
N PHE A 117 9.94 8.19 6.25
CA PHE A 117 9.87 9.62 6.62
C PHE A 117 9.16 9.75 7.97
N THR A 118 9.19 10.94 8.58
CA THR A 118 8.57 11.24 9.88
C THR A 118 7.33 12.10 9.69
N PRO A 119 6.11 11.54 9.80
CA PRO A 119 4.89 12.31 9.58
C PRO A 119 4.64 13.27 10.74
N GLN A 120 4.17 14.47 10.42
CA GLN A 120 3.75 15.46 11.41
C GLN A 120 2.23 15.38 11.64
N ALA A 121 1.80 15.57 12.89
CA ALA A 121 0.39 15.55 13.26
C ALA A 121 -0.39 16.62 12.48
N GLY A 122 -1.54 16.23 11.92
CA GLY A 122 -2.40 17.09 11.10
C GLY A 122 -1.87 17.42 9.71
N ALA A 123 -0.66 16.98 9.35
CA ALA A 123 -0.11 17.22 8.02
C ALA A 123 -0.67 16.23 6.98
N THR A 124 -0.71 16.69 5.73
CA THR A 124 -1.06 15.88 4.57
C THR A 124 0.15 15.76 3.65
N TYR A 125 0.43 14.53 3.22
CA TYR A 125 1.51 14.20 2.31
C TYR A 125 0.97 13.50 1.06
N SER A 126 1.61 13.73 -0.08
CA SER A 126 1.42 12.94 -1.28
C SER A 126 2.51 11.88 -1.37
N VAL A 127 2.12 10.63 -1.59
CA VAL A 127 3.03 9.49 -1.80
C VAL A 127 2.87 9.05 -3.25
N HIS A 128 3.74 9.53 -4.12
CA HIS A 128 3.60 9.37 -5.57
C HIS A 128 4.47 8.22 -6.10
N PHE A 129 3.82 7.22 -6.68
CA PHE A 129 4.47 6.09 -7.33
C PHE A 129 4.70 6.36 -8.81
N VAL A 130 5.94 6.17 -9.25
CA VAL A 130 6.31 6.28 -10.66
C VAL A 130 6.85 4.94 -11.14
N ARG A 131 6.34 4.50 -12.28
CA ARG A 131 6.94 3.42 -13.07
C ARG A 131 7.37 3.94 -14.43
N ASP A 132 8.57 3.59 -14.85
CA ASP A 132 9.09 3.82 -16.20
C ASP A 132 9.77 2.53 -16.69
N GLY A 133 9.17 1.87 -17.67
CA GLY A 133 9.63 0.56 -18.16
C GLY A 133 9.76 -0.49 -17.04
N SER A 134 11.00 -0.95 -16.81
CA SER A 134 11.40 -1.91 -15.76
C SER A 134 11.96 -1.24 -14.50
N GLN A 135 11.79 0.07 -14.37
CA GLN A 135 12.19 0.84 -13.20
C GLN A 135 10.97 1.42 -12.50
N CYS A 136 11.13 1.65 -11.21
CA CYS A 136 10.11 2.29 -10.41
C CYS A 136 10.68 3.00 -9.18
N GLY A 137 9.89 3.92 -8.65
CA GLY A 137 10.23 4.69 -7.47
C GLY A 137 9.00 5.18 -6.74
N LEU A 138 9.24 5.64 -5.52
CA LEU A 138 8.23 6.25 -4.68
C LEU A 138 8.82 7.55 -4.13
N GLY A 139 8.09 8.65 -4.29
CA GLY A 139 8.42 9.95 -3.71
C GLY A 139 7.40 10.33 -2.64
N VAL A 140 7.82 11.17 -1.69
CA VAL A 140 6.92 11.77 -0.71
C VAL A 140 7.08 13.28 -0.78
N SER A 141 5.96 13.98 -0.91
CA SER A 141 5.89 15.44 -0.91
C SER A 141 4.87 15.93 0.11
N LEU A 142 5.04 17.17 0.56
CA LEU A 142 4.04 17.93 1.28
C LEU A 142 2.86 18.28 0.36
N ALA A 143 1.78 18.81 0.94
CA ALA A 143 0.56 19.17 0.21
C ALA A 143 0.79 20.24 -0.88
N ASP A 144 1.82 21.08 -0.76
CA ASP A 144 2.21 22.09 -1.74
C ASP A 144 3.08 21.54 -2.88
N GLY A 145 3.39 20.24 -2.87
CA GLY A 145 4.26 19.57 -3.84
C GLY A 145 5.74 19.59 -3.48
N THR A 146 6.15 20.33 -2.45
CA THR A 146 7.55 20.34 -1.98
C THR A 146 7.95 18.96 -1.50
N PRO A 147 9.11 18.41 -1.90
CA PRO A 147 9.57 17.12 -1.37
C PRO A 147 9.65 17.12 0.15
N ALA A 148 9.20 16.04 0.79
CA ALA A 148 9.32 15.89 2.23
C ALA A 148 10.82 15.78 2.59
N PRO A 149 11.36 16.65 3.46
CA PRO A 149 12.80 16.87 3.60
C PRO A 149 13.56 15.68 4.18
N ASP A 150 12.91 14.85 4.99
CA ASP A 150 13.49 13.66 5.62
C ASP A 150 13.08 12.35 4.92
N ALA A 151 12.36 12.44 3.80
CA ALA A 151 11.92 11.29 3.04
C ALA A 151 13.10 10.63 2.32
N VAL A 152 13.39 9.39 2.70
CA VAL A 152 14.50 8.61 2.14
C VAL A 152 14.01 7.29 1.58
N ARG A 153 14.57 6.87 0.44
CA ARG A 153 14.32 5.53 -0.11
C ARG A 153 14.69 4.48 0.93
N ALA A 154 13.81 3.53 1.14
CA ALA A 154 14.01 2.44 2.08
C ALA A 154 13.97 1.08 1.35
N PRO A 155 14.68 0.06 1.87
CA PRO A 155 14.51 -1.30 1.37
C PRO A 155 13.08 -1.78 1.60
N TRP A 156 12.63 -2.75 0.79
CA TRP A 156 11.34 -3.42 0.96
C TRP A 156 11.42 -4.44 2.11
N GLU A 157 11.62 -3.93 3.32
CA GLU A 157 11.67 -4.70 4.54
C GLU A 157 10.88 -3.96 5.61
N CYS A 158 9.92 -4.67 6.20
CA CYS A 158 9.13 -4.19 7.32
C CYS A 158 9.27 -5.24 8.43
N ARG A 159 10.10 -4.93 9.41
CA ARG A 159 10.37 -5.75 10.60
C ARG A 159 9.99 -4.93 11.81
#